data_AF-A0A9D7AS30-F1
#
_entry.id   AF-A0A9D7AS30-F1
#
_cell.length_a   1.000
_cell.length_b   1.000
_cell.length_c   1.000
_cell.angle_alpha   90.00
_cell.angle_beta   90.00
_cell.angle_gamma   90.00
#
_symmetry.space_group_name_H-M   'P 1'
#
loop_
_entity.id
_entity.type
_entity.pdbx_description
1 polymer ?
#
loop_
_entity_poly.entity_id
_entity_poly.type
_entity_poly.pdbx_seq_one_letter_code
_entity_poly.pdbx_strand_id
1 'polypeptide(L)'
;MTRVFLSDKVKADFDRIFDFLFEYAPDTAVRRIEEIVTAIDVLQTSPKIGRPVALGQRELVISLGGGYLALYRYDPINDVAYVLAVKSQRERDYKT
;
A
#
# COMPACT_ATOMS: atom_id res chain seq x y z
N MET A 1 12.01 -5.01 -15.14
CA MET A 1 11.04 -5.28 -14.06
C MET A 1 11.35 -4.25 -13.00
N THR A 2 10.37 -3.39 -12.71
CA THR A 2 10.57 -2.27 -11.79
C THR A 2 10.91 -2.80 -10.41
N ARG A 3 11.93 -2.22 -9.78
CA ARG A 3 12.31 -2.57 -8.41
C ARG A 3 11.34 -1.91 -7.45
N VAL A 4 10.87 -2.65 -6.45
CA VAL A 4 10.00 -2.11 -5.40
C VAL A 4 10.80 -1.97 -4.11
N PHE A 5 10.81 -0.77 -3.55
CA PHE A 5 11.39 -0.49 -2.24
C PHE A 5 10.31 -0.06 -1.28
N LEU A 6 10.30 -0.66 -0.10
CA LEU A 6 9.42 -0.28 1.00
C LEU A 6 10.19 0.65 1.93
N SER A 7 9.60 1.79 2.29
CA SER A 7 10.17 2.67 3.31
C SER A 7 10.07 2.02 4.70
N ASP A 8 10.86 2.48 5.66
CA ASP A 8 10.75 2.02 7.06
C ASP A 8 9.34 2.25 7.63
N LYS A 9 8.67 3.32 7.17
CA LYS A 9 7.29 3.61 7.55
C LYS A 9 6.32 2.51 7.11
N VAL A 10 6.55 1.90 5.96
CA VAL A 10 5.68 0.82 5.45
C VAL A 10 5.70 -0.36 6.41
N LYS A 11 6.85 -0.70 7.02
CA LYS A 11 6.91 -1.77 8.01
C LYS A 11 5.99 -1.50 9.22
N ALA A 12 6.10 -0.30 9.80
CA ALA A 12 5.23 0.11 10.90
C ALA A 12 3.73 0.16 10.50
N ASP A 13 3.46 0.53 9.24
CA ASP A 13 2.10 0.50 8.71
C ASP A 13 1.57 -0.96 8.64
N PHE A 14 2.39 -1.92 8.19
CA PHE A 14 2.02 -3.34 8.17
C PHE A 14 1.80 -3.92 9.56
N ASP A 15 2.67 -3.61 10.53
CA ASP A 15 2.52 -4.10 11.91
C ASP A 15 1.16 -3.66 12.49
N ARG A 16 0.83 -2.36 12.34
CA ARG A 16 -0.45 -1.80 12.79
C ARG A 16 -1.66 -2.39 12.07
N ILE A 17 -1.53 -2.66 10.76
CA ILE A 17 -2.59 -3.31 9.98
C ILE A 17 -2.79 -4.76 10.45
N PHE A 18 -1.70 -5.45 10.74
CA PHE A 18 -1.73 -6.83 11.23
C PHE A 18 -2.42 -6.90 12.60
N ASP A 19 -2.03 -6.04 13.54
CA ASP A 19 -2.64 -5.97 14.88
C ASP A 19 -4.15 -5.72 14.79
N PHE A 20 -4.56 -4.73 13.99
CA PHE A 20 -5.96 -4.42 13.76
C PHE A 20 -6.74 -5.59 13.15
N LEU A 21 -6.18 -6.23 12.11
CA LEU A 21 -6.85 -7.35 11.46
C LEU A 21 -6.97 -8.56 12.39
N PHE A 22 -5.96 -8.82 13.23
CA PHE A 22 -5.98 -9.93 14.17
C PHE A 22 -7.00 -9.71 15.30
N GLU A 23 -7.17 -8.46 15.75
CA GLU A 23 -8.13 -8.12 16.79
C GLU A 23 -9.59 -8.15 16.29
N TYR A 24 -9.85 -7.58 15.10
CA TYR A 24 -11.22 -7.34 14.63
C TYR A 24 -11.71 -8.27 13.53
N ALA A 25 -10.81 -8.94 12.80
CA ALA A 25 -11.18 -9.80 11.67
C ALA A 25 -10.19 -10.96 11.42
N PRO A 26 -9.84 -11.76 12.44
CA PRO A 26 -8.75 -12.74 12.39
C PRO A 26 -8.92 -13.76 11.25
N ASP A 27 -10.17 -14.19 10.99
CA ASP A 27 -10.49 -15.14 9.92
C ASP A 27 -10.13 -14.65 8.52
N THR A 28 -10.01 -13.33 8.34
CA THR A 28 -9.67 -12.72 7.05
C THR A 28 -8.30 -12.05 7.03
N ALA A 29 -7.61 -11.98 8.17
CA ALA A 29 -6.37 -11.21 8.33
C ALA A 29 -5.30 -11.62 7.32
N VAL A 30 -5.02 -12.92 7.21
CA VAL A 30 -4.02 -13.46 6.27
C VAL A 30 -4.36 -13.08 4.83
N ARG A 31 -5.59 -13.34 4.39
CA ARG A 31 -6.06 -13.03 3.04
C ARG A 31 -5.95 -11.53 2.73
N ARG A 32 -6.21 -10.67 3.69
CA ARG A 32 -6.09 -9.21 3.53
C ARG A 32 -4.64 -8.76 3.37
N ILE A 33 -3.71 -9.35 4.11
CA ILE A 33 -2.28 -9.07 3.94
C ILE A 33 -1.79 -9.53 2.56
N GLU A 34 -2.21 -10.73 2.12
CA GLU A 34 -1.88 -11.25 0.79
C GLU A 34 -2.41 -10.34 -0.33
N GLU A 35 -3.63 -9.79 -0.18
CA GLU A 35 -4.18 -8.79 -1.11
C GLU A 35 -3.30 -7.53 -1.21
N ILE A 36 -2.78 -7.05 -0.08
CA ILE A 36 -1.89 -5.86 -0.05
C ILE A 36 -0.57 -6.15 -0.75
N VAL A 37 0.08 -7.27 -0.40
CA VAL A 37 1.37 -7.65 -0.98
C VAL A 37 1.24 -7.86 -2.49
N THR A 38 0.24 -8.62 -2.92
CA THR A 38 -0.02 -8.90 -4.33
C THR A 38 -0.26 -7.62 -5.12
N ALA A 39 -0.99 -6.66 -4.55
CA ALA A 39 -1.21 -5.38 -5.22
C ALA A 39 0.08 -4.57 -5.35
N ILE A 40 0.93 -4.55 -4.31
CA ILE A 40 2.24 -3.88 -4.36
C ILE A 40 3.14 -4.53 -5.42
N ASP A 41 3.11 -5.86 -5.57
CA ASP A 41 3.91 -6.58 -6.58
C ASP A 41 3.54 -6.19 -8.02
N VAL A 42 2.29 -5.76 -8.29
CA VAL A 42 1.90 -5.23 -9.60
C VAL A 42 2.76 -4.03 -10.03
N LEU A 43 3.34 -3.28 -9.08
CA LEU A 43 4.25 -2.17 -9.40
C LEU A 43 5.51 -2.63 -10.13
N GLN A 44 5.89 -3.90 -10.04
CA GLN A 44 7.04 -4.47 -10.74
C GLN A 44 6.83 -4.54 -12.26
N THR A 45 5.58 -4.60 -12.71
CA THR A 45 5.22 -4.67 -14.13
C THR A 45 4.52 -3.39 -14.61
N SER A 46 3.78 -2.73 -13.72
CA SER A 46 2.92 -1.59 -14.05
C SER A 46 3.12 -0.43 -13.07
N PRO A 47 4.31 0.15 -12.95
CA PRO A 47 4.60 1.18 -11.95
C PRO A 47 3.82 2.50 -12.15
N LYS A 48 3.21 2.70 -13.32
CA LYS A 48 2.39 3.89 -13.63
C LYS A 48 0.89 3.67 -13.40
N ILE A 49 0.46 2.50 -12.90
CA ILE A 49 -0.95 2.15 -12.73
C ILE A 49 -1.67 2.99 -11.66
N GLY A 50 -0.92 3.46 -10.64
CA GLY A 50 -1.49 4.25 -9.56
C GLY A 50 -1.96 5.63 -10.03
N ARG A 51 -3.01 6.12 -9.38
CA ARG A 51 -3.59 7.45 -9.62
C ARG A 51 -2.59 8.53 -9.19
N PRO A 52 -2.22 9.48 -10.06
CA PRO A 52 -1.37 10.61 -9.67
C PRO A 52 -2.00 11.46 -8.58
N VAL A 53 -1.20 11.89 -7.61
CA VAL A 53 -1.56 12.85 -6.56
C VAL A 53 -0.48 13.93 -6.44
N ALA A 54 -0.56 14.77 -5.41
CA ALA A 54 0.40 15.85 -5.18
C ALA A 54 1.84 15.34 -5.00
N LEU A 55 2.82 16.24 -5.17
CA LEU A 55 4.24 15.99 -4.89
C LEU A 55 4.87 14.83 -5.69
N GLY A 56 4.33 14.55 -6.89
CA GLY A 56 4.84 13.47 -7.76
C GLY A 56 4.57 12.06 -7.23
N GLN A 57 3.69 11.92 -6.25
CA GLN A 57 3.27 10.64 -5.70
C GLN A 57 2.10 10.05 -6.48
N ARG A 58 1.84 8.77 -6.21
CA ARG A 58 0.76 7.98 -6.79
C ARG A 58 0.09 7.14 -5.73
N GLU A 59 -1.20 6.96 -5.88
CA GLU A 59 -2.03 6.11 -5.04
C GLU A 59 -2.38 4.83 -5.79
N LEU A 60 -1.94 3.70 -5.25
CA LEU A 60 -2.41 2.38 -5.66
C LEU A 60 -3.58 2.00 -4.74
N VAL A 61 -4.78 1.90 -5.31
CA VAL A 61 -5.98 1.49 -4.59
C VAL A 61 -6.02 -0.04 -4.51
N ILE A 62 -6.04 -0.57 -3.29
CA ILE A 62 -6.01 -2.01 -2.99
C ILE A 62 -7.39 -2.40 -2.45
N SER A 63 -8.21 -3.00 -3.32
CA SER A 63 -9.63 -3.35 -3.12
C SER A 63 -10.63 -2.20 -3.30
N LEU A 64 -11.66 -2.42 -4.13
CA LEU A 64 -12.74 -1.48 -4.42
C LEU A 64 -13.81 -1.56 -3.31
N GLY A 65 -14.07 -0.45 -2.60
CA GLY A 65 -15.17 -0.36 -1.63
C GLY A 65 -14.78 -0.20 -0.15
N GLY A 66 -13.61 0.40 0.16
CA GLY A 66 -13.16 0.68 1.53
C GLY A 66 -11.84 0.00 1.92
N GLY A 67 -11.05 -0.39 0.92
CA GLY A 67 -9.81 -1.15 1.07
C GLY A 67 -8.59 -0.32 1.45
N TYR A 68 -7.42 -0.95 1.34
CA TYR A 68 -6.13 -0.32 1.63
C TYR A 68 -5.66 0.56 0.46
N LEU A 69 -4.69 1.41 0.72
CA LEU A 69 -4.05 2.25 -0.27
C LEU A 69 -2.54 2.26 -0.03
N ALA A 70 -1.77 2.02 -1.08
CA ALA A 70 -0.34 2.22 -1.06
C ALA A 70 0.00 3.55 -1.72
N LEU A 71 0.64 4.43 -0.95
CA LEU A 71 1.19 5.68 -1.47
C LEU A 71 2.61 5.41 -1.93
N TYR A 72 2.93 5.73 -3.18
CA TYR A 72 4.24 5.44 -3.73
C TYR A 72 4.72 6.54 -4.69
N ARG A 73 6.02 6.53 -4.99
CA ARG A 73 6.62 7.35 -6.05
C ARG A 73 7.34 6.45 -7.03
N TYR A 74 7.13 6.68 -8.33
CA TYR A 74 7.89 5.99 -9.37
C TYR A 74 9.00 6.89 -9.90
N ASP A 75 10.23 6.41 -9.82
CA ASP A 75 11.42 6.99 -10.44
C ASP A 75 11.68 6.30 -11.79
N PRO A 76 11.37 6.95 -12.92
CA PRO A 76 11.54 6.36 -14.23
C PRO A 76 13.00 6.27 -14.68
N ILE A 77 13.92 7.01 -14.05
CA ILE A 77 15.34 7.00 -14.42
C ILE A 77 15.99 5.73 -13.89
N ASN A 78 15.67 5.35 -12.66
CA ASN A 78 16.24 4.18 -12.00
C ASN A 78 15.35 2.92 -12.09
N ASP A 79 14.16 3.02 -12.71
CA ASP A 79 13.13 1.99 -12.74
C ASP A 79 12.79 1.47 -11.33
N VAL A 80 12.47 2.40 -10.42
CA VAL A 80 12.18 2.11 -9.01
C VAL A 80 10.84 2.68 -8.57
N ALA A 81 10.00 1.83 -7.96
CA ALA A 81 8.82 2.24 -7.22
C ALA A 81 9.11 2.24 -5.71
N TYR A 82 9.12 3.43 -5.10
CA TYR A 82 9.26 3.61 -3.65
C TYR A 82 7.88 3.65 -3.01
N VAL A 83 7.48 2.60 -2.31
CA VAL A 83 6.28 2.57 -1.48
C VAL A 83 6.60 3.30 -0.19
N LEU A 84 5.85 4.39 0.05
CA LEU A 84 6.11 5.34 1.12
C LEU A 84 5.26 5.04 2.37
N ALA A 85 4.03 4.56 2.16
CA ALA A 85 3.09 4.23 3.23
C ALA A 85 2.01 3.27 2.70
N VAL A 86 1.44 2.48 3.61
CA VAL A 86 0.22 1.69 3.37
C VAL A 86 -0.82 2.11 4.40
N LYS A 87 -2.03 2.43 3.97
CA LYS A 87 -3.09 2.92 4.86
C LYS A 87 -4.41 2.24 4.57
N SER A 88 -5.21 1.96 5.59
CA SER A 88 -6.61 1.62 5.38
C SER A 88 -7.36 2.90 4.97
N GLN A 89 -8.27 2.81 3.99
CA GLN A 89 -9.16 3.94 3.68
C GLN A 89 -10.05 4.31 4.88
N ARG A 90 -10.36 3.34 5.76
CA ARG A 90 -11.13 3.56 7.00
C ARG A 90 -10.34 4.28 8.09
N GLU A 91 -9.01 4.19 8.08
CA GLU A 91 -8.16 4.93 9.02
C GLU A 91 -8.09 6.43 8.73
N ARG A 92 -8.66 6.89 7.59
CA ARG A 92 -8.90 8.32 7.39
C ARG A 92 -10.00 8.86 8.33
N ASP A 93 -10.81 7.98 8.93
CA ASP A 93 -11.94 8.35 9.79
C ASP A 93 -11.63 8.27 11.30
N TYR A 94 -10.51 7.68 11.72
CA TYR A 94 -9.99 7.88 13.08
C TYR A 94 -8.99 9.04 13.08
N LYS A 95 -9.55 10.25 13.22
CA LYS A 95 -8.78 11.41 13.67
C LYS A 95 -8.28 11.15 15.09
N THR A 96 -7.00 11.42 15.32
CA THR A 96 -6.50 11.88 16.62
C THR A 96 -7.32 13.06 17.10
#